data_AF-A0A2L2N563-F1
#
_entry.id   AF-A0A2L2N563-F1
#
_cell.length_a   1.000
_cell.length_b   1.000
_cell.length_c   1.000
_cell.angle_alpha   90.00
_cell.angle_beta   90.00
_cell.angle_gamma   90.00
#
_symmetry.space_group_name_H-M   'P 1'
#
loop_
_entity.id
_entity.type
_entity.pdbx_description
1 polymer ?
#
loop_
_entity_poly.entity_id
_entity_poly.type
_entity_poly.pdbx_seq_one_letter_code
_entity_poly.pdbx_strand_id
1 'polypeptide(L)'
;MNKPNIVDNGEQKRRKSHWPTYLPYPSCWLKSFILMIFLRVIGFVAEISIKLGYDVAKFANSPELLAIFVIITLLSPIAVIAFTHHYLHLFFSRFISEIQAPEIGIVTGIIPKLMSWWEGLYGWLVIILSTLVTCLVCTIILPVFHLSYTKPPETYTQFEQQIIVIFGIIWLIQGALIYQIDYLVKQRLISVYSGKPKL
;
A
#
# COMPACT_ATOMS: atom_id res chain seq x y z
N MET A 1 -2.40 44.96 25.23
CA MET A 1 -3.08 43.85 24.51
C MET A 1 -2.00 43.07 23.77
N ASN A 2 -1.54 41.94 24.34
CA ASN A 2 -0.47 41.14 23.77
C ASN A 2 -0.98 40.27 22.62
N LYS A 3 -0.30 40.33 21.48
CA LYS A 3 -0.50 39.40 20.36
C LYS A 3 -0.13 37.98 20.82
N PRO A 4 -0.89 36.93 20.45
CA PRO A 4 -0.51 35.57 20.77
C PRO A 4 0.72 35.17 19.94
N ASN A 5 1.76 34.70 20.61
CA ASN A 5 2.96 34.12 20.01
C ASN A 5 2.61 32.77 19.36
N ILE A 6 2.34 32.76 18.05
CA ILE A 6 2.12 31.56 17.23
C ILE A 6 3.44 31.15 16.54
N VAL A 7 4.56 31.18 17.25
CA VAL A 7 5.87 30.81 16.67
C VAL A 7 6.53 29.63 17.39
N ASP A 8 6.04 29.21 18.55
CA ASP A 8 6.76 28.23 19.38
C ASP A 8 6.36 26.76 19.15
N ASN A 9 5.38 26.48 18.28
CA ASN A 9 4.85 25.12 18.13
C ASN A 9 5.56 24.28 17.04
N GLY A 10 6.45 24.90 16.25
CA GLY A 10 7.20 24.25 15.17
C GLY A 10 8.42 23.46 15.65
N GLU A 11 9.08 23.93 16.69
CA GLU A 11 10.32 23.29 17.20
C GLU A 11 10.03 22.16 18.21
N GLN A 12 8.91 22.23 18.94
CA GLN A 12 8.56 21.24 19.97
C GLN A 12 8.10 19.88 19.41
N LYS A 13 7.70 19.79 18.13
CA LYS A 13 7.21 18.55 17.51
C LYS A 13 8.32 17.69 16.87
N ARG A 14 9.61 18.02 17.06
CA ARG A 14 10.74 17.13 16.76
C ARG A 14 11.14 16.32 18.00
N ARG A 15 10.20 15.64 18.66
CA ARG A 15 10.58 14.55 19.57
C ARG A 15 11.23 13.48 18.70
N LYS A 16 12.55 13.32 18.80
CA LYS A 16 13.30 12.19 18.23
C LYS A 16 12.56 10.93 18.66
N SER A 17 11.86 10.27 17.75
CA SER A 17 11.25 8.97 18.04
C SER A 17 12.40 8.02 18.37
N HIS A 18 12.39 7.44 19.58
CA HIS A 18 13.40 6.45 20.00
C HIS A 18 13.23 5.10 19.26
N TRP A 19 12.33 5.03 18.28
CA TRP A 19 12.09 3.84 17.50
C TRP A 19 13.32 3.53 16.63
N PRO A 20 13.81 2.28 16.64
CA PRO A 20 14.97 1.91 15.88
C PRO A 20 14.68 1.94 14.37
N THR A 21 15.61 2.49 13.59
CA THR A 21 15.49 2.64 12.14
C THR A 21 15.33 1.30 11.40
N TYR A 22 15.84 0.21 11.97
CA TYR A 22 15.79 -1.13 11.38
C TYR A 22 14.45 -1.84 11.56
N LEU A 23 13.58 -1.38 12.46
CA LEU A 23 12.19 -1.87 12.55
C LEU A 23 11.26 -0.87 11.85
N PRO A 24 10.33 -1.34 10.99
CA PRO A 24 9.37 -0.45 10.37
C PRO A 24 8.58 0.35 11.42
N TYR A 25 8.37 1.64 11.16
CA TYR A 25 7.55 2.49 12.03
C TYR A 25 6.11 1.96 12.04
N PRO A 26 5.33 2.17 13.13
CA PRO A 26 3.95 1.72 13.23
C PRO A 26 3.05 2.16 12.06
N SER A 27 3.30 3.35 11.50
CA SER A 27 2.59 3.83 10.31
C SER A 27 2.83 2.95 9.07
N CYS A 28 4.02 2.39 8.90
CA CYS A 28 4.38 1.52 7.78
C CYS A 28 3.71 0.14 7.91
N TRP A 29 3.61 -0.39 9.14
CA TRP A 29 2.83 -1.59 9.44
C TRP A 29 1.36 -1.39 9.12
N LEU A 30 0.78 -0.27 9.54
CA LEU A 30 -0.62 0.05 9.25
C LEU A 30 -0.87 0.18 7.75
N LYS A 31 -0.01 0.88 7.01
CA LYS A 31 -0.10 0.97 5.53
C LYS A 31 -0.07 -0.41 4.88
N SER A 32 0.86 -1.28 5.28
CA SER A 32 0.98 -2.65 4.77
C SER A 32 -0.27 -3.48 5.07
N PHE A 33 -0.79 -3.40 6.30
CA PHE A 33 -1.98 -4.12 6.72
C PHE A 33 -3.23 -3.66 5.96
N ILE A 34 -3.43 -2.34 5.81
CA ILE A 34 -4.52 -1.79 5.00
C ILE A 34 -4.41 -2.29 3.56
N LEU A 35 -3.22 -2.22 2.97
CA LEU A 35 -2.96 -2.69 1.60
C LEU A 35 -3.27 -4.19 1.44
N MET A 36 -2.95 -5.02 2.45
CA MET A 36 -3.29 -6.45 2.45
C MET A 36 -4.80 -6.69 2.38
N ILE A 37 -5.60 -5.90 3.09
CA ILE A 37 -7.07 -5.97 3.02
C ILE A 37 -7.54 -5.58 1.61
N PHE A 38 -6.97 -4.50 1.05
CA PHE A 38 -7.28 -4.08 -0.32
C PHE A 38 -6.89 -5.12 -1.36
N LEU A 39 -5.82 -5.89 -1.15
CA LEU A 39 -5.38 -6.92 -2.09
C LEU A 39 -6.48 -7.95 -2.36
N ARG A 40 -7.26 -8.33 -1.34
CA ARG A 40 -8.40 -9.24 -1.52
C ARG A 40 -9.49 -8.64 -2.39
N VAL A 41 -9.81 -7.36 -2.17
CA VAL A 41 -10.81 -6.63 -2.97
C VAL A 41 -10.33 -6.46 -4.41
N ILE A 42 -9.07 -6.06 -4.60
CA ILE A 42 -8.43 -5.91 -5.90
C ILE A 42 -8.43 -7.25 -6.64
N GLY A 43 -8.05 -8.33 -5.98
CA GLY A 43 -8.04 -9.67 -6.56
C GLY A 43 -9.43 -10.12 -7.03
N PHE A 44 -10.45 -9.92 -6.21
CA PHE A 44 -11.84 -10.23 -6.57
C PHE A 44 -12.31 -9.43 -7.80
N VAL A 45 -12.06 -8.12 -7.82
CA VAL A 45 -12.43 -7.27 -8.96
C VAL A 45 -11.64 -7.66 -10.22
N ALA A 46 -10.36 -8.00 -10.08
CA ALA A 46 -9.53 -8.42 -11.19
C ALA A 46 -10.01 -9.74 -11.81
N GLU A 47 -10.39 -10.73 -10.98
CA GLU A 47 -10.92 -12.01 -11.44
C GLU A 47 -12.19 -11.82 -12.28
N ILE A 48 -13.13 -11.03 -11.78
CA ILE A 48 -14.37 -10.70 -12.51
C ILE A 48 -14.05 -9.97 -13.82
N SER A 49 -13.15 -8.98 -13.76
CA SER A 49 -12.80 -8.15 -14.91
C SER A 49 -12.12 -8.95 -16.02
N ILE A 50 -11.20 -9.85 -15.67
CA ILE A 50 -10.52 -10.73 -16.64
C ILE A 50 -11.50 -11.74 -17.24
N LYS A 51 -12.38 -12.34 -16.42
CA LYS A 51 -13.40 -13.28 -16.92
C LYS A 51 -14.35 -12.60 -17.91
N LEU A 52 -14.87 -11.43 -17.57
CA LEU A 52 -15.69 -10.62 -18.47
C LEU A 52 -14.92 -10.24 -19.73
N GLY A 53 -13.67 -9.81 -19.59
CA GLY A 53 -12.82 -9.47 -20.73
C GLY A 53 -12.58 -10.65 -21.67
N TYR A 54 -12.38 -11.85 -21.12
CA TYR A 54 -12.26 -13.09 -21.88
C TYR A 54 -13.54 -13.44 -22.63
N ASP A 55 -14.70 -13.39 -21.97
CA ASP A 55 -15.99 -13.71 -22.58
C ASP A 55 -16.33 -12.72 -23.72
N VAL A 56 -16.06 -11.42 -23.51
CA VAL A 56 -16.25 -10.37 -24.53
C VAL A 56 -15.28 -10.55 -25.70
N ALA A 57 -14.01 -10.79 -25.44
CA ALA A 57 -13.00 -11.01 -26.48
C ALA A 57 -13.32 -12.24 -27.34
N LYS A 58 -13.80 -13.31 -26.70
CA LYS A 58 -14.26 -14.53 -27.38
C LYS A 58 -15.52 -14.26 -28.22
N PHE A 59 -16.48 -13.50 -27.70
CA PHE A 59 -17.69 -13.13 -28.43
C PHE A 59 -17.38 -12.27 -29.67
N ALA A 60 -16.46 -11.31 -29.54
CA ALA A 60 -16.04 -10.44 -30.62
C ALA A 60 -14.95 -11.04 -31.53
N ASN A 61 -14.46 -12.25 -31.21
CA ASN A 61 -13.34 -12.92 -31.88
C ASN A 61 -12.10 -12.01 -32.08
N SER A 62 -11.79 -11.20 -31.08
CA SER A 62 -10.68 -10.23 -31.11
C SER A 62 -9.79 -10.40 -29.87
N PRO A 63 -8.55 -10.89 -30.02
CA PRO A 63 -7.60 -11.00 -28.90
C PRO A 63 -7.12 -9.63 -28.40
N GLU A 64 -7.22 -8.57 -29.24
CA GLU A 64 -6.85 -7.21 -28.86
C GLU A 64 -7.74 -6.67 -27.74
N LEU A 65 -9.04 -7.02 -27.75
CA LEU A 65 -9.96 -6.66 -26.67
C LEU A 65 -9.53 -7.27 -25.34
N LEU A 66 -9.10 -8.53 -25.34
CA LEU A 66 -8.58 -9.18 -24.13
C LEU A 66 -7.36 -8.43 -23.59
N ALA A 67 -6.43 -8.03 -24.46
CA ALA A 67 -5.26 -7.26 -24.07
C ALA A 67 -5.66 -5.91 -23.42
N ILE A 68 -6.64 -5.21 -23.99
CA ILE A 68 -7.18 -3.97 -23.40
C ILE A 68 -7.75 -4.22 -22.00
N PHE A 69 -8.57 -5.25 -21.82
CA PHE A 69 -9.14 -5.60 -20.51
C PHE A 69 -8.05 -5.95 -19.48
N VAL A 70 -7.02 -6.69 -19.88
CA VAL A 70 -5.88 -7.03 -19.02
C VAL A 70 -5.13 -5.76 -18.60
N ILE A 71 -4.84 -4.85 -19.53
CA ILE A 71 -4.15 -3.59 -19.23
C ILE A 71 -4.98 -2.73 -18.27
N ILE A 72 -6.28 -2.58 -18.53
CA ILE A 72 -7.18 -1.82 -17.65
C ILE A 72 -7.21 -2.43 -16.25
N THR A 73 -7.33 -3.76 -16.16
CA THR A 73 -7.37 -4.48 -14.88
C THR A 73 -6.04 -4.36 -14.12
N LEU A 74 -4.90 -4.34 -14.82
CA LEU A 74 -3.59 -4.19 -14.23
C LEU A 74 -3.35 -2.77 -13.68
N LEU A 75 -3.91 -1.75 -14.35
CA LEU A 75 -3.74 -0.35 -13.97
C LEU A 75 -4.79 0.15 -12.98
N SER A 76 -5.97 -0.47 -12.92
CA SER A 76 -7.06 -0.07 -12.03
C SER A 76 -6.70 0.00 -10.53
N PRO A 77 -5.81 -0.85 -9.98
CA PRO A 77 -5.44 -0.78 -8.56
C PRO A 77 -4.82 0.56 -8.17
N ILE A 78 -4.06 1.20 -9.09
CA ILE A 78 -3.44 2.51 -8.84
C ILE A 78 -4.51 3.55 -8.52
N ALA A 79 -5.57 3.60 -9.34
CA ALA A 79 -6.69 4.51 -9.12
C ALA A 79 -7.44 4.16 -7.83
N VAL A 80 -7.77 2.88 -7.61
CA VAL A 80 -8.49 2.44 -6.41
C VAL A 80 -7.74 2.85 -5.12
N ILE A 81 -6.43 2.63 -5.06
CA ILE A 81 -5.61 3.01 -3.90
C ILE A 81 -5.53 4.53 -3.77
N ALA A 82 -5.33 5.27 -4.86
CA ALA A 82 -5.24 6.74 -4.82
C ALA A 82 -6.53 7.40 -4.34
N PHE A 83 -7.68 6.96 -4.85
CA PHE A 83 -8.99 7.47 -4.42
C PHE A 83 -9.28 7.07 -2.97
N THR A 84 -9.00 5.83 -2.59
CA THR A 84 -9.15 5.39 -1.20
C THR A 84 -8.32 6.26 -0.26
N HIS A 85 -7.05 6.47 -0.57
CA HIS A 85 -6.17 7.32 0.24
C HIS A 85 -6.73 8.74 0.39
N HIS A 86 -7.19 9.34 -0.71
CA HIS A 86 -7.81 10.67 -0.70
C HIS A 86 -9.07 10.72 0.16
N TYR A 87 -9.99 9.76 0.00
CA TYR A 87 -11.24 9.73 0.76
C TYR A 87 -11.04 9.41 2.24
N LEU A 88 -10.12 8.50 2.58
CA LEU A 88 -9.74 8.24 3.98
C LEU A 88 -9.21 9.52 4.63
N HIS A 89 -8.34 10.25 3.93
CA HIS A 89 -7.84 11.52 4.46
C HIS A 89 -8.96 12.55 4.64
N LEU A 90 -9.88 12.66 3.67
CA LEU A 90 -11.03 13.57 3.77
C LEU A 90 -11.92 13.18 4.96
N PHE A 91 -12.17 11.89 5.16
CA PHE A 91 -12.91 11.36 6.29
C PHE A 91 -12.21 11.70 7.62
N PHE A 92 -10.93 11.35 7.79
CA PHE A 92 -10.19 11.65 9.01
C PHE A 92 -10.05 13.15 9.26
N SER A 93 -9.90 13.97 8.23
CA SER A 93 -9.83 15.43 8.39
C SER A 93 -11.10 16.03 9.00
N ARG A 94 -12.26 15.43 8.72
CA ARG A 94 -13.57 15.85 9.20
C ARG A 94 -13.90 15.35 10.60
N PHE A 95 -13.45 14.14 10.96
CA PHE A 95 -13.78 13.51 12.24
C PHE A 95 -12.68 13.62 13.29
N ILE A 96 -11.41 13.69 12.89
CA ILE A 96 -10.26 13.72 13.80
C ILE A 96 -9.18 14.66 13.24
N SER A 97 -9.43 15.96 13.33
CA SER A 97 -8.50 17.00 12.83
C SER A 97 -7.11 16.95 13.50
N GLU A 98 -7.00 16.34 14.68
CA GLU A 98 -5.76 16.22 15.47
C GLU A 98 -4.77 15.15 14.93
N ILE A 99 -5.25 14.19 14.12
CA ILE A 99 -4.42 13.11 13.52
C ILE A 99 -3.83 13.53 12.16
N GLN A 100 -4.11 14.75 11.67
CA GLN A 100 -3.57 15.21 10.39
C GLN A 100 -2.04 15.21 10.39
N ALA A 101 -1.45 14.39 9.51
CA ALA A 101 -0.02 14.38 9.29
C ALA A 101 0.40 15.75 8.69
N PRO A 102 1.41 16.42 9.26
CA PRO A 102 1.82 17.77 8.84
C PRO A 102 2.35 17.83 7.40
N GLU A 103 2.61 16.68 6.79
CA GLU A 103 3.08 16.54 5.40
C GLU A 103 1.99 16.84 4.36
N ILE A 104 0.72 16.79 4.75
CA ILE A 104 -0.42 16.87 3.84
C ILE A 104 -1.31 18.01 4.32
N GLY A 105 -1.07 19.22 3.82
CA GLY A 105 -1.91 20.38 4.13
C GLY A 105 -3.39 20.14 3.82
N ILE A 106 -4.27 21.03 4.28
CA ILE A 106 -5.73 20.89 4.23
C ILE A 106 -6.21 20.32 2.86
N VAL A 107 -6.85 19.14 2.90
CA VAL A 107 -7.37 18.46 1.71
C VAL A 107 -8.82 18.91 1.49
N THR A 108 -9.07 19.57 0.36
CA THR A 108 -10.40 20.02 -0.08
C THR A 108 -10.67 19.46 -1.49
N GLY A 109 -11.91 19.08 -1.75
CA GLY A 109 -12.36 18.59 -3.07
C GLY A 109 -12.47 17.06 -3.20
N ILE A 110 -13.08 16.63 -4.29
CA ILE A 110 -13.44 15.22 -4.57
C ILE A 110 -12.31 14.50 -5.35
N ILE A 111 -11.50 15.26 -6.09
CA ILE A 111 -10.45 14.73 -6.98
C ILE A 111 -9.15 14.53 -6.18
N PRO A 112 -8.46 13.38 -6.33
CA PRO A 112 -7.19 13.12 -5.66
C PRO A 112 -6.11 14.11 -6.09
N LYS A 113 -5.38 14.67 -5.11
CA LYS A 113 -4.18 15.47 -5.35
C LYS A 113 -3.01 14.56 -5.79
N LEU A 114 -1.96 15.16 -6.37
CA LEU A 114 -0.75 14.44 -6.85
C LEU A 114 -0.16 13.49 -5.78
N MET A 115 -0.17 13.90 -4.51
CA MET A 115 0.31 13.07 -3.40
C MET A 115 -0.51 11.76 -3.23
N SER A 116 -1.82 11.79 -3.47
CA SER A 116 -2.64 10.58 -3.41
C SER A 116 -2.39 9.66 -4.60
N TRP A 117 -2.11 10.21 -5.78
CA TRP A 117 -1.65 9.43 -6.94
C TRP A 117 -0.29 8.77 -6.69
N TRP A 118 0.63 9.47 -6.02
CA TRP A 118 1.89 8.89 -5.58
C TRP A 118 1.68 7.70 -4.64
N GLU A 119 0.80 7.84 -3.64
CA GLU A 119 0.48 6.73 -2.73
C GLU A 119 -0.19 5.56 -3.46
N GLY A 120 -1.01 5.83 -4.49
CA GLY A 120 -1.56 4.79 -5.38
C GLY A 120 -0.49 4.03 -6.16
N LEU A 121 0.42 4.75 -6.81
CA LEU A 121 1.54 4.17 -7.57
C LEU A 121 2.49 3.39 -6.66
N TYR A 122 2.87 3.99 -5.54
CA TYR A 122 3.78 3.38 -4.58
C TYR A 122 3.14 2.15 -3.92
N GLY A 123 1.86 2.22 -3.56
CA GLY A 123 1.11 1.07 -3.06
C GLY A 123 1.04 -0.09 -4.06
N TRP A 124 0.87 0.21 -5.35
CA TRP A 124 0.92 -0.81 -6.40
C TRP A 124 2.31 -1.45 -6.53
N LEU A 125 3.37 -0.64 -6.46
CA LEU A 125 4.75 -1.13 -6.43
C LEU A 125 5.00 -2.03 -5.20
N VAL A 126 4.50 -1.65 -4.01
CA VAL A 126 4.59 -2.47 -2.80
C VAL A 126 3.90 -3.82 -3.03
N ILE A 127 2.68 -3.83 -3.60
CA ILE A 127 1.97 -5.08 -3.90
C ILE A 127 2.84 -6.00 -4.78
N ILE A 128 3.38 -5.47 -5.89
CA ILE A 128 4.17 -6.27 -6.83
C ILE A 128 5.42 -6.83 -6.13
N LEU A 129 6.21 -5.98 -5.49
CA LEU A 129 7.48 -6.37 -4.87
C LEU A 129 7.27 -7.32 -3.69
N SER A 130 6.34 -7.02 -2.79
CA SER A 130 6.01 -7.90 -1.66
C SER A 130 5.52 -9.26 -2.14
N THR A 131 4.72 -9.31 -3.22
CA THR A 131 4.24 -10.57 -3.79
C THR A 131 5.38 -11.37 -4.42
N LEU A 132 6.27 -10.74 -5.17
CA LEU A 132 7.43 -11.41 -5.78
C LEU A 132 8.38 -11.98 -4.71
N VAL A 133 8.75 -11.18 -3.71
CA VAL A 133 9.63 -11.62 -2.62
C VAL A 133 8.98 -12.71 -1.79
N THR A 134 7.69 -12.55 -1.45
CA THR A 134 6.95 -13.59 -0.71
C THR A 134 6.90 -14.87 -1.52
N CYS A 135 6.57 -14.82 -2.81
CA CYS A 135 6.52 -15.98 -3.68
C CYS A 135 7.88 -16.71 -3.71
N LEU A 136 8.98 -15.97 -3.86
CA LEU A 136 10.33 -16.52 -3.84
C LEU A 136 10.64 -17.25 -2.51
N VAL A 137 10.40 -16.59 -1.38
CA VAL A 137 10.63 -17.17 -0.05
C VAL A 137 9.75 -18.41 0.18
N CYS A 138 8.49 -18.31 -0.20
CA CYS A 138 7.51 -19.38 -0.05
C CYS A 138 7.83 -20.59 -0.93
N THR A 139 8.36 -20.36 -2.14
CA THR A 139 8.77 -21.41 -3.07
C THR A 139 9.92 -22.23 -2.50
N ILE A 140 10.89 -21.57 -1.86
CA ILE A 140 12.02 -22.23 -1.19
C ILE A 140 11.54 -23.07 0.00
N ILE A 141 10.53 -22.59 0.71
CA ILE A 141 9.98 -23.23 1.91
C ILE A 141 9.01 -24.38 1.58
N LEU A 142 8.33 -24.31 0.43
CA LEU A 142 7.33 -25.28 -0.03
C LEU A 142 7.73 -26.76 0.14
N PRO A 143 8.91 -27.22 -0.34
CA PRO A 143 9.30 -28.63 -0.25
C PRO A 143 9.54 -29.09 1.20
N VAL A 144 9.93 -28.19 2.11
CA VAL A 144 10.14 -28.52 3.53
C VAL A 144 8.84 -29.01 4.18
N PHE A 145 7.71 -28.50 3.71
CA PHE A 145 6.38 -28.85 4.20
C PHE A 145 5.64 -29.86 3.31
N HIS A 146 6.32 -30.51 2.36
CA HIS A 146 5.72 -31.47 1.43
C HIS A 146 4.53 -30.90 0.61
N LEU A 147 4.48 -29.57 0.48
CA LEU A 147 3.50 -28.86 -0.32
C LEU A 147 3.90 -28.85 -1.80
N SER A 148 2.90 -28.78 -2.68
CA SER A 148 3.06 -28.75 -4.13
C SER A 148 2.04 -27.80 -4.75
N TYR A 149 2.48 -27.02 -5.73
CA TYR A 149 1.58 -26.19 -6.53
C TYR A 149 0.59 -26.99 -7.39
N THR A 150 0.83 -28.29 -7.57
CA THR A 150 -0.02 -29.16 -8.41
C THR A 150 -1.26 -29.71 -7.70
N LYS A 151 -1.31 -29.60 -6.36
CA LYS A 151 -2.45 -30.10 -5.58
C LYS A 151 -3.25 -28.93 -5.04
N PRO A 152 -4.60 -28.98 -5.08
CA PRO A 152 -5.41 -27.91 -4.55
C PRO A 152 -5.28 -27.83 -3.01
N PRO A 153 -5.44 -26.63 -2.41
CA PRO A 153 -5.30 -26.40 -0.96
C PRO A 153 -6.18 -27.31 -0.09
N GLU A 154 -7.32 -27.73 -0.61
CA GLU A 154 -8.30 -28.61 0.06
C GLU A 154 -7.78 -30.03 0.30
N THR A 155 -6.73 -30.44 -0.43
CA THR A 155 -6.10 -31.77 -0.28
C THR A 155 -5.19 -31.86 0.93
N TYR A 156 -4.84 -30.71 1.52
CA TYR A 156 -3.90 -30.60 2.62
C TYR A 156 -4.59 -30.61 3.98
N THR A 157 -3.89 -31.12 4.99
CA THR A 157 -4.33 -31.12 6.38
C THR A 157 -4.51 -29.70 6.91
N GLN A 158 -5.29 -29.53 7.99
CA GLN A 158 -5.46 -28.22 8.64
C GLN A 158 -4.13 -27.54 9.00
N PHE A 159 -3.11 -28.32 9.38
CA PHE A 159 -1.78 -27.79 9.69
C PHE A 159 -1.09 -27.20 8.45
N GLU A 160 -1.11 -27.93 7.34
CA GLU A 160 -0.55 -27.48 6.05
C GLU A 160 -1.30 -26.25 5.50
N GLN A 161 -2.60 -26.12 5.76
CA GLN A 161 -3.39 -24.94 5.39
C GLN A 161 -2.96 -23.67 6.16
N GLN A 162 -2.39 -23.78 7.36
CA GLN A 162 -1.87 -22.63 8.12
C GLN A 162 -0.68 -21.96 7.42
N ILE A 163 -0.06 -22.62 6.43
CA ILE A 163 1.03 -22.04 5.64
C ILE A 163 0.57 -20.81 4.86
N ILE A 164 -0.72 -20.72 4.47
CA ILE A 164 -1.29 -19.51 3.87
C ILE A 164 -1.18 -18.31 4.82
N VAL A 165 -1.37 -18.53 6.12
CA VAL A 165 -1.21 -17.48 7.15
C VAL A 165 0.24 -17.05 7.25
N ILE A 166 1.18 -18.01 7.21
CA ILE A 166 2.62 -17.71 7.18
C ILE A 166 2.96 -16.85 5.96
N PHE A 167 2.42 -17.17 4.78
CA PHE A 167 2.63 -16.39 3.55
C PHE A 167 2.09 -14.98 3.71
N GLY A 168 0.91 -14.81 4.30
CA GLY A 168 0.34 -13.51 4.62
C GLY A 168 1.19 -12.69 5.59
N ILE A 169 1.75 -13.33 6.62
CA ILE A 169 2.65 -12.67 7.58
C ILE A 169 3.93 -12.22 6.89
N ILE A 170 4.57 -13.09 6.10
CA ILE A 170 5.76 -12.74 5.32
C ILE A 170 5.46 -11.57 4.40
N TRP A 171 4.35 -11.62 3.66
CA TRP A 171 3.92 -10.55 2.77
C TRP A 171 3.75 -9.22 3.50
N LEU A 172 3.10 -9.25 4.66
CA LEU A 172 2.85 -8.07 5.50
C LEU A 172 4.16 -7.46 6.01
N ILE A 173 5.11 -8.28 6.45
CA ILE A 173 6.46 -7.86 6.85
C ILE A 173 7.18 -7.20 5.67
N GLN A 174 7.18 -7.83 4.49
CA GLN A 174 7.80 -7.27 3.29
C GLN A 174 7.18 -5.93 2.92
N GLY A 175 5.86 -5.82 2.94
CA GLY A 175 5.17 -4.56 2.68
C GLY A 175 5.56 -3.45 3.66
N ALA A 176 5.65 -3.77 4.95
CA ALA A 176 6.05 -2.81 5.98
C ALA A 176 7.50 -2.35 5.79
N LEU A 177 8.41 -3.26 5.43
CA LEU A 177 9.81 -2.95 5.11
C LEU A 177 9.93 -2.05 3.88
N ILE A 178 9.14 -2.28 2.84
CA ILE A 178 9.15 -1.42 1.65
C ILE A 178 8.63 -0.04 2.01
N TYR A 179 7.48 0.07 2.70
CA TYR A 179 6.95 1.36 3.14
C TYR A 179 7.91 2.13 4.06
N GLN A 180 8.72 1.44 4.86
CA GLN A 180 9.77 2.07 5.68
C GLN A 180 10.76 2.86 4.81
N ILE A 181 11.08 2.38 3.61
CA ILE A 181 12.00 3.08 2.69
C ILE A 181 11.41 4.42 2.25
N ASP A 182 10.15 4.45 1.80
CA ASP A 182 9.46 5.69 1.41
C ASP A 182 9.36 6.67 2.58
N TYR A 183 9.04 6.17 3.78
CA TYR A 183 8.98 6.98 4.99
C TYR A 183 10.33 7.64 5.31
N LEU A 184 11.43 6.87 5.31
CA LEU A 184 12.76 7.39 5.61
C LEU A 184 13.24 8.39 4.54
N VAL A 185 12.91 8.15 3.27
CA VAL A 185 13.23 9.08 2.17
C VAL A 185 12.49 10.40 2.36
N LYS A 186 11.18 10.37 2.61
CA LYS A 186 10.38 11.58 2.86
C LYS A 186 10.90 12.36 4.06
N GLN A 187 11.17 11.68 5.18
CA GLN A 187 11.70 12.32 6.38
C GLN A 187 13.06 12.99 6.13
N ARG A 188 13.94 12.35 5.36
CA ARG A 188 15.25 12.92 4.98
C ARG A 188 15.12 14.12 4.05
N LEU A 189 14.19 14.08 3.08
CA LEU A 189 13.94 15.22 2.21
C LEU A 189 13.46 16.42 3.04
N ILE A 190 12.45 16.21 3.90
CA ILE A 190 11.92 17.27 4.76
C ILE A 190 13.02 17.86 5.66
N SER A 191 13.91 17.03 6.23
CA SER A 191 15.00 17.52 7.08
C SER A 191 16.01 18.37 6.33
N VAL A 192 16.37 17.98 5.09
CA VAL A 192 17.30 18.75 4.24
C VAL A 192 16.68 20.08 3.79
N TYR A 193 15.40 20.09 3.40
CA TYR A 193 14.74 21.31 2.93
C TYR A 193 14.36 22.28 4.06
N SER A 194 14.04 21.77 5.25
CA SER A 194 13.78 22.62 6.43
C SER A 194 15.03 23.20 7.07
N GLY A 195 16.23 22.66 6.76
CA GLY A 195 17.51 23.14 7.25
C GLY A 195 18.17 24.23 6.40
N LYS A 196 17.60 24.59 5.24
CA LYS A 196 18.12 25.70 4.42
C LYS A 196 17.49 27.02 4.90
N PRO A 197 18.28 28.02 5.34
CA PRO A 197 17.74 29.35 5.59
C PRO A 197 17.15 29.90 4.29
N LYS A 198 15.95 30.47 4.38
CA LYS A 198 15.35 31.21 3.25
C LYS A 198 16.27 32.39 2.94
N LEU A 199 16.93 32.37 1.77
CA LEU A 199 17.59 33.53 1.18
C LEU A 199 16.56 34.59 0.79
#